data_AF-A0A5C7LTG9-F1
#
_entry.id   AF-A0A5C7LTG9-F1
#
_cell.length_a   1.000
_cell.length_b   1.000
_cell.length_c   1.000
_cell.angle_alpha   90.00
_cell.angle_beta   90.00
_cell.angle_gamma   90.00
#
_symmetry.space_group_name_H-M   'P 1'
#
loop_
_entity.id
_entity.type
_entity.pdbx_description
1 polymer ?
#
loop_
_entity_poly.entity_id
_entity_poly.type
_entity_poly.pdbx_seq_one_letter_code
_entity_poly.pdbx_strand_id
1 'polypeptide(L)'
;MSEKPKSLAEAQRLANALRAEINALKKQHLEKLNALHRLLAEADKQHLEKLNALHRLLAEADTYVAIGAIGLDIERIEKAERVMYVRGQPSGEDAVRVVNDARADIAEGGKKLMAEYFGLKNYAHWHGQASYHPYNMGPKHGSIFFEIGLRRERRETGEPLNDDEASACLYYLLNLNTILANRQKPLAAA
;
A
#
# COMPACT_ATOMS: atom_id res chain seq x y z
N MET A 1 74.43 -1.10 48.09
CA MET A 1 73.40 -2.01 47.54
C MET A 1 72.12 -1.75 48.32
N SER A 2 70.91 -1.58 47.80
CA SER A 2 70.37 -1.49 46.44
C SER A 2 68.95 -0.94 46.62
N GLU A 3 68.78 0.39 46.65
CA GLU A 3 67.45 1.02 46.72
C GLU A 3 66.77 1.02 45.33
N LYS A 4 66.37 -0.15 44.83
CA LYS A 4 65.48 -0.25 43.66
C LYS A 4 64.58 -1.49 43.79
N PRO A 5 63.39 -1.35 44.39
CA PRO A 5 62.23 -2.05 43.84
C PRO A 5 60.89 -1.29 43.87
N LYS A 6 60.82 -0.02 44.30
CA LYS A 6 59.54 0.73 44.33
C LYS A 6 59.06 1.22 42.94
N SER A 7 59.99 1.62 42.06
CA SER A 7 59.62 2.26 40.78
C SER A 7 59.03 1.33 39.71
N LEU A 8 59.38 0.04 39.71
CA LEU A 8 58.91 -0.91 38.69
C LEU A 8 57.48 -1.38 38.97
N ALA A 9 57.17 -1.65 40.24
CA ALA A 9 55.83 -2.06 40.66
C ALA A 9 54.80 -0.92 40.51
N GLU A 10 55.20 0.32 40.81
CA GLU A 10 54.39 1.51 40.59
C GLU A 10 54.14 1.77 39.09
N ALA A 11 55.18 1.63 38.25
CA ALA A 11 55.03 1.73 36.79
C ALA A 11 54.08 0.65 36.23
N GLN A 12 54.15 -0.58 36.75
CA GLN A 12 53.25 -1.67 36.34
C GLN A 12 51.80 -1.40 36.74
N ARG A 13 51.56 -0.85 37.94
CA ARG A 13 50.22 -0.45 38.41
C ARG A 13 49.65 0.68 37.55
N LEU A 14 50.46 1.69 37.24
CA LEU A 14 50.06 2.81 36.38
C LEU A 14 49.71 2.32 34.98
N ALA A 15 50.51 1.43 34.39
CA ALA A 15 50.26 0.85 33.08
C ALA A 15 48.97 0.02 33.04
N ASN A 16 48.70 -0.77 34.09
CA ASN A 16 47.47 -1.55 34.20
C ASN A 16 46.22 -0.64 34.36
N ALA A 17 46.33 0.42 35.15
CA ALA A 17 45.27 1.41 35.32
C ALA A 17 44.96 2.13 34.00
N LEU A 18 45.99 2.61 33.29
CA LEU A 18 45.85 3.26 31.99
C LEU A 18 45.19 2.33 30.95
N ARG A 19 45.56 1.04 30.98
CA ARG A 19 45.00 0.03 30.07
C ARG A 19 43.52 -0.25 30.37
N ALA A 20 43.13 -0.25 31.65
CA ALA A 20 41.73 -0.36 32.06
C ALA A 20 40.91 0.86 31.61
N GLU A 21 41.48 2.07 31.74
CA GLU A 21 40.85 3.32 31.31
C GLU A 21 40.66 3.36 29.79
N ILE A 22 41.68 3.00 29.00
CA ILE A 22 41.59 2.88 27.53
C ILE A 22 40.49 1.89 27.13
N ASN A 23 40.39 0.75 27.81
CA ASN A 23 39.37 -0.25 27.51
C ASN A 23 37.95 0.25 27.85
N ALA A 24 37.80 0.97 28.97
CA ALA A 24 36.53 1.60 29.35
C ALA A 24 36.10 2.64 28.30
N LEU A 25 37.03 3.49 27.86
CA LEU A 25 36.78 4.51 26.83
C LEU A 25 36.37 3.86 25.51
N LYS A 26 37.09 2.82 25.07
CA LYS A 26 36.76 2.06 23.85
C LYS A 26 35.37 1.44 23.92
N LYS A 27 35.01 0.85 25.06
CA LYS A 27 33.67 0.29 25.27
C LYS A 27 32.60 1.36 25.16
N GLN A 28 32.79 2.52 25.80
CA GLN A 28 31.86 3.64 25.73
C GLN A 28 31.71 4.17 24.29
N HIS A 29 32.81 4.30 23.55
CA HIS A 29 32.76 4.73 22.14
C HIS A 29 32.05 3.71 21.26
N LEU A 30 32.28 2.41 21.47
CA LEU A 30 31.60 1.35 20.73
C LEU A 30 30.08 1.35 20.99
N GLU A 31 29.67 1.54 22.24
CA GLU A 31 28.25 1.68 22.60
C GLU A 31 27.61 2.89 21.94
N LYS A 32 28.29 4.05 21.95
CA LYS A 32 27.84 5.26 21.25
C LYS A 32 27.72 5.04 19.74
N LEU A 33 28.70 4.40 19.12
CA LEU A 33 28.72 4.11 17.69
C LEU A 33 27.55 3.21 17.29
N ASN A 34 27.28 2.15 18.08
CA ASN A 34 26.13 1.28 17.87
C ASN A 34 24.79 2.01 18.04
N ALA A 35 24.68 2.91 19.03
CA ALA A 35 23.49 3.72 19.21
C ALA A 35 23.24 4.66 18.01
N LEU A 36 24.30 5.31 17.51
CA LEU A 36 24.22 6.18 16.34
C LEU A 36 23.82 5.42 15.07
N HIS A 37 24.38 4.22 14.83
CA HIS A 37 23.96 3.38 13.71
C HIS A 37 22.48 2.99 13.77
N ARG A 38 21.94 2.70 14.96
CA ARG A 38 20.50 2.42 15.13
C ARG A 38 19.64 3.63 14.82
N LEU A 39 20.03 4.81 15.30
CA LEU A 39 19.32 6.06 15.02
C LEU A 39 19.33 6.39 13.53
N LEU A 40 20.47 6.20 12.86
CA LEU A 40 20.60 6.40 11.42
C LEU A 40 19.68 5.45 10.64
N ALA A 41 19.70 4.16 10.97
CA ALA A 41 18.86 3.16 10.31
C ALA A 41 17.35 3.45 10.48
N GLU A 42 16.93 3.90 11.66
CA GLU A 42 15.54 4.28 11.91
C GLU A 42 15.16 5.56 11.14
N ALA A 43 16.05 6.57 11.11
CA ALA A 43 15.83 7.79 10.34
C ALA A 43 15.71 7.50 8.83
N ASP A 44 16.58 6.64 8.29
CA ASP A 44 16.55 6.23 6.88
C ASP A 44 15.25 5.48 6.55
N LYS A 45 14.83 4.58 7.44
CA LYS A 45 13.55 3.86 7.29
C LYS A 45 12.37 4.82 7.25
N GLN A 46 12.29 5.75 8.21
CA GLN A 46 11.22 6.75 8.26
C GLN A 46 11.24 7.68 7.03
N HIS A 47 12.43 8.06 6.57
CA HIS A 47 12.58 8.88 5.38
C HIS A 47 12.08 8.15 4.13
N LEU A 48 12.45 6.87 3.97
CA LEU A 48 12.02 6.03 2.86
C LEU A 48 10.50 5.81 2.87
N GLU A 49 9.91 5.57 4.04
CA GLU A 49 8.45 5.46 4.20
C GLU A 49 7.73 6.75 3.78
N LYS A 50 8.25 7.91 4.21
CA LYS A 50 7.72 9.23 3.81
C LYS A 50 7.86 9.49 2.32
N LEU A 51 9.03 9.21 1.72
CA LEU A 51 9.23 9.37 0.28
C LEU A 51 8.27 8.50 -0.52
N ASN A 52 8.10 7.24 -0.12
CA ASN A 52 7.16 6.34 -0.76
C ASN A 52 5.70 6.82 -0.64
N ALA A 53 5.32 7.38 0.53
CA ALA A 53 4.00 7.96 0.71
C ALA A 53 3.79 9.19 -0.20
N LEU A 54 4.78 10.09 -0.28
CA LEU A 54 4.71 11.28 -1.13
C LEU A 54 4.66 10.92 -2.62
N HIS A 55 5.46 9.95 -3.08
CA HIS A 55 5.38 9.48 -4.46
C HIS A 55 4.01 8.89 -4.82
N ARG A 56 3.36 8.20 -3.87
CA ARG A 56 1.99 7.71 -4.07
C ARG A 56 0.99 8.85 -4.21
N LEU A 57 1.07 9.85 -3.33
CA LEU A 57 0.20 11.03 -3.39
C LEU A 57 0.40 11.83 -4.68
N LEU A 58 1.64 11.96 -5.14
CA LEU A 58 1.95 12.63 -6.40
C LEU A 58 1.35 11.88 -7.60
N ALA A 59 1.54 10.55 -7.66
CA ALA A 59 0.97 9.73 -8.72
C ALA A 59 -0.57 9.76 -8.75
N GLU A 60 -1.19 9.83 -7.57
CA GLU A 60 -2.64 10.00 -7.43
C GLU A 60 -3.10 11.37 -7.94
N ALA A 61 -2.42 12.46 -7.55
CA ALA A 61 -2.72 13.80 -8.05
C ALA A 61 -2.55 13.92 -9.58
N ASP A 62 -1.46 13.37 -10.13
CA ASP A 62 -1.22 13.34 -11.58
C ASP A 62 -2.33 12.61 -12.33
N THR A 63 -2.82 11.50 -11.75
CA THR A 63 -3.96 10.76 -12.30
C THR A 63 -5.21 11.64 -12.35
N TYR A 64 -5.53 12.36 -11.27
CA TYR A 64 -6.70 13.23 -11.22
C TYR A 64 -6.60 14.39 -12.22
N VAL A 65 -5.40 14.97 -12.39
CA VAL A 65 -5.15 15.98 -13.43
C VAL A 65 -5.39 15.41 -14.82
N ALA A 66 -4.86 14.21 -15.10
CA ALA A 66 -5.06 13.55 -16.40
C ALA A 66 -6.54 13.22 -16.67
N ILE A 67 -7.27 12.72 -15.65
CA ILE A 67 -8.70 12.42 -15.70
C ILE A 67 -9.53 13.71 -15.90
N GLY A 68 -9.19 14.80 -15.22
CA GLY A 68 -9.85 16.09 -15.40
C GLY A 68 -9.59 16.67 -16.80
N ALA A 69 -8.37 16.53 -17.32
CA ALA A 69 -8.00 17.03 -18.64
C ALA A 69 -8.78 16.37 -19.79
N ILE A 70 -9.22 15.12 -19.62
CA ILE A 70 -10.07 14.41 -20.59
C ILE A 70 -11.58 14.64 -20.36
N GLY A 71 -11.95 15.52 -19.43
CA GLY A 71 -13.34 15.93 -19.18
C GLY A 71 -14.16 14.96 -18.32
N LEU A 72 -13.52 14.07 -17.57
CA LEU A 72 -14.22 13.24 -16.59
C LEU A 72 -14.51 14.02 -15.30
N ASP A 73 -15.66 13.73 -14.70
CA ASP A 73 -16.13 14.34 -13.46
C ASP A 73 -15.37 13.73 -12.27
N ILE A 74 -14.40 14.49 -11.75
CA ILE A 74 -13.54 14.08 -10.65
C ILE A 74 -14.35 13.87 -9.37
N GLU A 75 -15.34 14.72 -9.08
CA GLU A 75 -16.12 14.63 -7.85
C GLU A 75 -16.94 13.33 -7.82
N ARG A 76 -17.49 12.90 -8.96
CA ARG A 76 -18.16 11.60 -9.07
C ARG A 76 -17.18 10.43 -8.91
N ILE A 77 -15.98 10.55 -9.46
CA ILE A 77 -14.94 9.51 -9.33
C ILE A 77 -14.50 9.37 -7.88
N GLU A 78 -14.15 10.47 -7.19
CA GLU A 78 -13.84 10.46 -5.76
C GLU A 78 -15.02 9.91 -4.94
N LYS A 79 -16.22 10.36 -5.32
CA LYS A 79 -17.54 9.83 -4.97
C LYS A 79 -17.52 8.31 -4.84
N ALA A 80 -17.32 7.69 -5.99
CA ALA A 80 -17.30 6.25 -6.15
C ALA A 80 -16.16 5.59 -5.38
N GLU A 81 -14.97 6.18 -5.40
CA GLU A 81 -13.77 5.62 -4.75
C GLU A 81 -13.85 5.58 -3.23
N ARG A 82 -14.69 6.42 -2.60
CA ARG A 82 -14.97 6.35 -1.15
C ARG A 82 -15.92 5.20 -0.80
N VAL A 83 -16.74 4.76 -1.75
CA VAL A 83 -17.80 3.74 -1.58
C VAL A 83 -17.32 2.36 -2.01
N MET A 84 -16.68 2.30 -3.18
CA MET A 84 -16.27 1.11 -3.90
C MET A 84 -14.75 1.09 -4.07
N TYR A 85 -14.19 -0.11 -4.21
CA TYR A 85 -12.84 -0.31 -4.71
C TYR A 85 -12.88 -1.11 -6.02
N VAL A 86 -11.94 -0.82 -6.91
CA VAL A 86 -11.62 -1.66 -8.05
C VAL A 86 -10.13 -1.97 -8.01
N ARG A 87 -9.77 -3.25 -8.09
CA ARG A 87 -8.38 -3.71 -8.10
C ARG A 87 -8.11 -4.54 -9.34
N GLY A 88 -6.88 -4.44 -9.83
CA GLY A 88 -6.43 -5.15 -11.02
C GLY A 88 -6.90 -4.51 -12.31
N GLN A 89 -6.77 -5.28 -13.39
CA GLN A 89 -7.20 -4.88 -14.73
C GLN A 89 -8.17 -5.93 -15.27
N PRO A 90 -9.36 -5.52 -15.75
CA PRO A 90 -10.31 -6.47 -16.30
C PRO A 90 -9.79 -7.00 -17.64
N SER A 91 -9.64 -8.32 -17.76
CA SER A 91 -9.21 -8.99 -19.00
C SER A 91 -9.75 -10.42 -19.09
N GLY A 92 -9.81 -10.96 -20.31
CA GLY A 92 -10.35 -12.29 -20.60
C GLY A 92 -11.85 -12.30 -20.90
N GLU A 93 -12.41 -13.49 -21.13
CA GLU A 93 -13.76 -13.67 -21.68
C GLU A 93 -14.87 -13.07 -20.80
N ASP A 94 -14.81 -13.30 -19.49
CA ASP A 94 -15.90 -12.88 -18.60
C ASP A 94 -15.76 -11.42 -18.12
N ALA A 95 -14.73 -10.69 -18.54
CA ALA A 95 -14.45 -9.34 -18.02
C ALA A 95 -15.62 -8.37 -18.17
N VAL A 96 -16.22 -8.34 -19.37
CA VAL A 96 -17.41 -7.52 -19.64
C VAL A 96 -18.60 -7.96 -18.79
N ARG A 97 -18.78 -9.27 -18.61
CA ARG A 97 -19.87 -9.83 -17.79
C ARG A 97 -19.72 -9.39 -16.33
N VAL A 98 -18.53 -9.56 -15.74
CA VAL A 98 -18.28 -9.21 -14.33
C VAL A 98 -18.52 -7.72 -14.06
N VAL A 99 -18.07 -6.83 -14.96
CA VAL A 99 -18.33 -5.39 -14.83
C VAL A 99 -19.83 -5.09 -14.94
N ASN A 100 -20.54 -5.73 -15.87
CA ASN A 100 -21.97 -5.53 -16.04
C ASN A 100 -22.80 -6.10 -14.88
N ASP A 101 -22.42 -7.24 -14.32
CA ASP A 101 -23.06 -7.81 -13.14
C ASP A 101 -22.92 -6.87 -11.94
N ALA A 102 -21.74 -6.29 -11.73
CA ALA A 102 -21.53 -5.27 -10.70
C ALA A 102 -22.38 -4.00 -10.96
N ARG A 103 -22.47 -3.52 -12.21
CA ARG A 103 -23.32 -2.38 -12.57
C ARG A 103 -24.80 -2.67 -12.31
N ALA A 104 -25.27 -3.86 -12.66
CA ALA A 104 -26.65 -4.28 -12.42
C ALA A 104 -26.96 -4.33 -10.92
N ASP A 105 -26.07 -4.93 -10.13
CA ASP A 105 -26.23 -4.97 -8.67
C ASP A 105 -26.24 -3.56 -8.06
N ILE A 106 -25.35 -2.66 -8.49
CA ILE A 106 -25.33 -1.25 -8.03
C ILE A 106 -26.65 -0.55 -8.39
N ALA A 107 -27.17 -0.75 -9.60
CA ALA A 107 -28.45 -0.17 -10.02
C ALA A 107 -29.63 -0.68 -9.16
N GLU A 108 -29.50 -1.85 -8.54
CA GLU A 108 -30.47 -2.44 -7.60
C GLU A 108 -30.16 -2.14 -6.12
N GLY A 109 -29.21 -1.23 -5.85
CA GLY A 109 -28.83 -0.79 -4.49
C GLY A 109 -27.62 -1.52 -3.90
N GLY A 110 -26.87 -2.30 -4.68
CA GLY A 110 -25.60 -2.93 -4.29
C GLY A 110 -25.76 -4.11 -3.33
N LYS A 111 -26.87 -4.84 -3.39
CA LYS A 111 -27.23 -5.86 -2.37
C LYS A 111 -26.22 -7.01 -2.33
N LYS A 112 -25.78 -7.52 -3.47
CA LYS A 112 -24.77 -8.58 -3.52
C LYS A 112 -23.41 -8.03 -3.12
N LEU A 113 -23.07 -6.84 -3.62
CA LEU A 113 -21.84 -6.12 -3.27
C LEU A 113 -21.69 -5.87 -1.77
N MET A 114 -22.75 -5.86 -0.97
CA MET A 114 -22.65 -5.79 0.50
C MET A 114 -22.06 -7.08 1.12
N ALA A 115 -22.30 -8.24 0.51
CA ALA A 115 -21.90 -9.55 1.02
C ALA A 115 -20.68 -10.15 0.30
N GLU A 116 -20.51 -9.86 -0.98
CA GLU A 116 -19.46 -10.41 -1.85
C GLU A 116 -18.83 -9.38 -2.77
N TYR A 117 -17.68 -9.72 -3.34
CA TYR A 117 -17.06 -8.97 -4.45
C TYR A 117 -17.24 -9.72 -5.77
N PHE A 118 -17.31 -8.96 -6.86
CA PHE A 118 -17.35 -9.47 -8.23
C PHE A 118 -15.93 -9.52 -8.77
N GLY A 119 -15.40 -10.70 -9.09
CA GLY A 119 -14.01 -10.84 -9.52
C GLY A 119 -13.81 -11.69 -10.77
N LEU A 120 -12.59 -11.60 -11.30
CA LEU A 120 -12.05 -12.49 -12.31
C LEU A 120 -10.86 -13.24 -11.72
N LYS A 121 -10.80 -14.55 -12.00
CA LYS A 121 -9.69 -15.40 -11.60
C LYS A 121 -8.94 -15.99 -12.79
N ASN A 122 -7.70 -16.37 -12.51
CA ASN A 122 -6.88 -17.23 -13.37
C ASN A 122 -6.79 -18.62 -12.76
N TYR A 123 -6.96 -19.66 -13.58
CA TYR A 123 -6.75 -21.03 -13.15
C TYR A 123 -6.11 -21.86 -14.28
N ALA A 124 -4.89 -22.35 -14.06
CA ALA A 124 -4.14 -23.15 -15.03
C ALA A 124 -4.14 -22.54 -16.44
N HIS A 125 -4.88 -23.12 -17.38
CA HIS A 125 -4.97 -22.68 -18.78
C HIS A 125 -6.15 -21.73 -19.06
N TRP A 126 -6.95 -21.40 -18.05
CA TRP A 126 -8.11 -20.51 -18.19
C TRP A 126 -7.83 -19.15 -17.56
N HIS A 127 -7.98 -18.09 -18.37
CA HIS A 127 -7.76 -16.70 -17.99
C HIS A 127 -9.07 -15.92 -18.03
N GLY A 128 -9.35 -15.14 -16.99
CA GLY A 128 -10.51 -14.24 -16.96
C GLY A 128 -11.85 -14.95 -16.80
N GLN A 129 -11.92 -15.97 -15.95
CA GLN A 129 -13.17 -16.59 -15.55
C GLN A 129 -13.81 -15.80 -14.41
N ALA A 130 -15.11 -15.53 -14.46
CA ALA A 130 -15.82 -14.89 -13.34
C ALA A 130 -15.75 -15.75 -12.07
N SER A 131 -15.56 -15.09 -10.93
CA SER A 131 -15.50 -15.72 -9.64
C SER A 131 -15.98 -14.73 -8.58
N TYR A 132 -17.14 -15.00 -7.99
CA TYR A 132 -17.77 -14.16 -6.97
C TYR A 132 -17.60 -14.82 -5.62
N HIS A 133 -17.17 -14.03 -4.62
CA HIS A 133 -16.85 -14.57 -3.31
C HIS A 133 -17.22 -13.59 -2.20
N PRO A 134 -17.68 -14.11 -1.05
CA PRO A 134 -17.79 -13.31 0.15
C PRO A 134 -16.47 -12.62 0.50
N TYR A 135 -16.57 -11.48 1.15
CA TYR A 135 -15.37 -10.77 1.62
C TYR A 135 -14.52 -11.66 2.53
N ASN A 136 -13.19 -11.58 2.37
CA ASN A 136 -12.19 -12.44 3.02
C ASN A 136 -12.24 -13.92 2.62
N MET A 137 -12.99 -14.25 1.56
CA MET A 137 -12.96 -15.57 0.92
C MET A 137 -12.40 -15.45 -0.51
N GLY A 138 -12.03 -16.60 -1.07
CA GLY A 138 -11.49 -16.67 -2.43
C GLY A 138 -11.71 -18.03 -3.07
N PRO A 139 -11.32 -18.19 -4.33
CA PRO A 139 -11.52 -19.44 -5.05
C PRO A 139 -10.65 -20.55 -4.44
N LYS A 140 -11.17 -21.78 -4.41
CA LYS A 140 -10.40 -22.97 -4.00
C LYS A 140 -9.20 -23.23 -4.91
N HIS A 141 -9.33 -22.86 -6.19
CA HIS A 141 -8.31 -23.02 -7.20
C HIS A 141 -8.18 -21.77 -8.05
N GLY A 142 -6.94 -21.38 -8.32
CA GLY A 142 -6.63 -20.16 -9.04
C GLY A 142 -6.46 -18.95 -8.12
N SER A 143 -6.29 -17.78 -8.72
CA SER A 143 -6.11 -16.51 -8.01
C SER A 143 -6.95 -15.42 -8.64
N ILE A 144 -7.60 -14.61 -7.82
CA ILE A 144 -8.29 -13.38 -8.25
C ILE A 144 -7.23 -12.38 -8.72
N PHE A 145 -7.40 -11.82 -9.92
CA PHE A 145 -6.51 -10.79 -10.45
C PHE A 145 -7.24 -9.47 -10.73
N PHE A 146 -8.58 -9.49 -10.75
CA PHE A 146 -9.43 -8.31 -10.86
C PHE A 146 -10.63 -8.49 -9.93
N GLU A 147 -11.00 -7.44 -9.21
CA GLU A 147 -12.16 -7.44 -8.32
C GLU A 147 -12.79 -6.05 -8.19
N ILE A 148 -14.12 -6.04 -8.10
CA ILE A 148 -14.98 -4.90 -7.81
C ILE A 148 -15.72 -5.25 -6.51
N GLY A 149 -15.56 -4.40 -5.49
CA GLY A 149 -16.21 -4.59 -4.19
C GLY A 149 -16.50 -3.27 -3.49
N LEU A 150 -17.33 -3.31 -2.45
CA LEU A 150 -17.55 -2.17 -1.57
C LEU A 150 -16.49 -2.11 -0.48
N ARG A 151 -16.08 -0.87 -0.15
CA ARG A 151 -15.18 -0.62 0.96
C ARG A 151 -15.80 -1.09 2.26
N ARG A 152 -14.96 -1.56 3.18
CA ARG A 152 -15.40 -2.14 4.45
C ARG A 152 -16.25 -1.14 5.25
N GLU A 153 -15.78 0.09 5.33
CA GLU A 153 -16.43 1.21 6.02
C GLU A 153 -17.85 1.42 5.48
N ARG A 154 -18.03 1.28 4.15
CA ARG A 154 -19.35 1.40 3.54
C ARG A 154 -20.24 0.19 3.84
N ARG A 155 -19.70 -1.03 3.79
CA ARG A 155 -20.47 -2.26 4.07
C ARG A 155 -20.96 -2.34 5.51
N GLU A 156 -20.17 -1.82 6.45
CA GLU A 156 -20.50 -1.83 7.88
C GLU A 156 -21.72 -0.96 8.24
N THR A 157 -22.14 -0.04 7.37
CA THR A 157 -23.42 0.68 7.54
C THR A 157 -24.64 -0.25 7.44
N GLY A 158 -24.53 -1.37 6.72
CA GLY A 158 -25.64 -2.31 6.48
C GLY A 158 -26.74 -1.81 5.54
N GLU A 159 -26.67 -0.56 5.09
CA GLU A 159 -27.70 0.07 4.26
C GLU A 159 -27.38 -0.11 2.76
N PRO A 160 -28.41 -0.29 1.90
CA PRO A 160 -28.24 -0.23 0.45
C PRO A 160 -27.56 1.06 0.00
N LEU A 161 -26.95 1.06 -1.19
CA LEU A 161 -26.42 2.28 -1.79
C LEU A 161 -27.55 3.28 -2.00
N ASN A 162 -27.33 4.53 -1.58
CA ASN A 162 -28.26 5.60 -1.93
C ASN A 162 -28.07 6.02 -3.40
N ASP A 163 -29.03 6.76 -3.95
CA ASP A 163 -29.04 7.13 -5.37
C ASP A 163 -27.77 7.88 -5.81
N ASP A 164 -27.22 8.72 -4.94
CA ASP A 164 -26.04 9.52 -5.22
C ASP A 164 -24.76 8.65 -5.21
N GLU A 165 -24.64 7.72 -4.27
CA GLU A 165 -23.57 6.71 -4.24
C GLU A 165 -23.65 5.77 -5.45
N ALA A 166 -24.85 5.28 -5.77
CA ALA A 166 -25.08 4.38 -6.90
C ALA A 166 -24.75 5.09 -8.22
N SER A 167 -25.23 6.32 -8.41
CA SER A 167 -24.93 7.16 -9.58
C SER A 167 -23.43 7.38 -9.75
N ALA A 168 -22.71 7.70 -8.67
CA ALA A 168 -21.26 7.86 -8.70
C ALA A 168 -20.53 6.56 -9.08
N CYS A 169 -20.90 5.43 -8.47
CA CYS A 169 -20.29 4.13 -8.77
C CYS A 169 -20.56 3.68 -10.21
N LEU A 170 -21.78 3.90 -10.72
CA LEU A 170 -22.13 3.63 -12.11
C LEU A 170 -21.34 4.52 -13.08
N TYR A 171 -21.16 5.80 -12.76
CA TYR A 171 -20.34 6.71 -13.53
C TYR A 171 -18.89 6.22 -13.61
N TYR A 172 -18.32 5.78 -12.47
CA TYR A 172 -16.98 5.21 -12.43
C TYR A 172 -16.87 3.96 -13.30
N LEU A 173 -17.79 3.00 -13.18
CA LEU A 173 -17.76 1.75 -13.95
C LEU A 173 -17.99 1.96 -15.45
N LEU A 174 -18.79 2.96 -15.84
CA LEU A 174 -18.98 3.34 -17.24
C LEU A 174 -17.66 3.86 -17.86
N ASN A 175 -16.85 4.55 -17.07
CA ASN A 175 -15.58 5.13 -17.49
C ASN A 175 -14.36 4.28 -17.08
N LEU A 176 -14.57 3.03 -16.67
CA LEU A 176 -13.57 2.19 -16.02
C LEU A 176 -12.27 2.09 -16.82
N ASN A 177 -12.36 1.75 -18.11
CA ASN A 177 -11.18 1.57 -18.96
C ASN A 177 -10.37 2.86 -19.09
N THR A 178 -11.05 3.99 -19.22
CA THR A 178 -10.41 5.31 -19.34
C THR A 178 -9.72 5.69 -18.03
N ILE A 179 -10.37 5.48 -16.89
CA ILE A 179 -9.78 5.72 -15.57
C ILE A 179 -8.54 4.83 -15.36
N LEU A 180 -8.65 3.54 -15.65
CA LEU A 180 -7.54 2.59 -15.48
C LEU A 180 -6.37 2.87 -16.43
N ALA A 181 -6.64 3.27 -17.68
CA ALA A 181 -5.59 3.61 -18.65
C ALA A 181 -4.79 4.86 -18.24
N ASN A 182 -5.44 5.85 -17.60
CA ASN A 182 -4.77 7.07 -17.15
C ASN A 182 -4.03 6.88 -15.82
N ARG A 183 -4.42 5.91 -15.00
CA ARG A 183 -3.65 5.51 -13.79
C ARG A 183 -2.33 4.81 -14.10
N GLN A 184 -2.21 4.17 -15.27
CA GLN A 184 -1.00 3.46 -15.68
C GLN A 184 0.01 4.35 -16.40
N LYS A 185 -0.38 5.58 -16.77
CA LYS A 185 0.51 6.53 -17.43
C LYS A 185 1.11 7.45 -16.37
N PRO A 186 2.41 7.36 -16.04
CA PRO A 186 3.07 8.49 -15.41
C PRO A 186 2.92 9.68 -16.36
N LEU A 187 2.61 10.86 -15.82
CA LEU A 187 2.58 12.09 -16.60
C LEU A 187 3.95 12.19 -17.32
N ALA A 188 3.97 12.06 -18.64
CA ALA A 188 5.19 12.33 -19.38
C ALA A 188 5.51 13.80 -19.11
N ALA A 189 6.65 14.07 -18.48
CA ALA A 189 7.11 15.41 -18.18
C ALA A 189 7.04 16.25 -19.47
N ALA A 190 6.09 17.18 -19.50
CA ALA A 190 5.91 18.18 -20.54
C ALA A 190 6.70 19.44 -20.17
#